data_AF-X0Z4R9-F1
#
_entry.id   AF-X0Z4R9-F1
#
_cell.length_a   1.000
_cell.length_b   1.000
_cell.length_c   1.000
_cell.angle_alpha   90.00
_cell.angle_beta   90.00
_cell.angle_gamma   90.00
#
_symmetry.space_group_name_H-M   'P 1'
#
loop_
_entity.id
_entity.type
_entity.pdbx_description
1 polymer ?
#
loop_
_entity_poly.entity_id
_entity_poly.type
_entity_poly.pdbx_seq_one_letter_code
_entity_poly.pdbx_strand_id
1 'polypeptide(L)' 'AISVPCGFTPDGLPVGVQIVGRHQDDFGVLQLAYAFEQATGFWKRRPPVAG' A
#
# COMPACT_ATOMS: atom_id res chain seq x y z
N ALA A 1 -5.56 -3.29 10.81
CA ALA A 1 -4.93 -3.82 9.57
C ALA A 1 -5.10 -2.79 8.46
N ILE A 2 -4.16 -2.70 7.50
CA ILE A 2 -4.19 -1.71 6.41
C ILE A 2 -3.81 -2.36 5.07
N SER A 3 -4.40 -1.89 3.98
CA SER A 3 -3.99 -2.24 2.62
C SER A 3 -3.23 -1.09 1.99
N VAL A 4 -2.08 -1.37 1.37
CA VAL A 4 -1.25 -0.38 0.65
C VAL A 4 -0.92 -0.84 -0.77
N PRO A 5 -0.74 0.07 -1.74
CA PRO A 5 -0.34 -0.30 -3.11
C PRO A 5 1.07 -0.90 -3.11
N CYS A 6 1.22 -2.09 -3.67
CA CYS A 6 2.52 -2.80 -3.76
C CYS A 6 3.02 -3.00 -5.18
N GLY A 7 2.30 -2.51 -6.17
CA GLY A 7 2.70 -2.57 -7.57
C GLY A 7 1.53 -2.57 -8.53
N PHE A 8 1.85 -2.90 -9.77
CA PHE A 8 0.90 -3.04 -10.87
C PHE A 8 1.22 -4.33 -11.62
N THR A 9 0.19 -5.01 -12.13
CA THR A 9 0.37 -6.13 -13.06
C THR A 9 0.98 -5.64 -14.38
N PRO A 10 1.48 -6.55 -15.24
CA PRO A 10 1.91 -6.19 -16.60
C PRO A 10 0.82 -5.45 -17.41
N ASP A 11 -0.44 -5.80 -17.18
CA ASP A 11 -1.61 -5.16 -17.82
C ASP A 11 -2.03 -3.84 -17.15
N GLY A 12 -1.26 -3.37 -16.15
CA GLY A 12 -1.49 -2.09 -15.49
C GLY A 12 -2.57 -2.09 -14.41
N LEU A 13 -3.01 -3.25 -13.91
CA LEU A 13 -3.97 -3.33 -12.81
C LEU A 13 -3.26 -3.12 -11.46
N PRO A 14 -3.81 -2.32 -10.54
CA PRO A 14 -3.19 -2.09 -9.24
C PRO A 14 -3.21 -3.36 -8.37
N VAL A 15 -2.12 -3.63 -7.65
CA VAL A 15 -2.01 -4.74 -6.70
C VAL A 15 -1.78 -4.18 -5.31
N GLY A 16 -2.55 -4.65 -4.32
CA GLY A 16 -2.42 -4.27 -2.92
C GLY A 16 -1.76 -5.34 -2.06
N VAL A 17 -1.09 -4.94 -0.99
CA VAL A 17 -0.62 -5.84 0.07
C VAL A 17 -1.33 -5.47 1.38
N GLN A 18 -1.77 -6.49 2.11
CA GLN A 18 -2.43 -6.33 3.41
C GLN A 18 -1.40 -6.48 4.53
N ILE A 19 -1.25 -5.44 5.35
CA ILE A 19 -0.42 -5.44 6.55
C ILE A 19 -1.34 -5.66 7.77
N VAL A 20 -1.01 -6.67 8.58
CA VAL A 20 -1.76 -7.04 9.79
C VAL A 20 -0.82 -6.95 10.98
N GLY A 21 -1.13 -6.05 11.91
CA GLY A 21 -0.40 -5.90 13.16
C GLY A 21 -0.97 -6.77 14.28
N ARG A 22 -0.34 -6.67 15.45
CA ARG A 22 -0.83 -7.29 16.68
C ARG A 22 -2.14 -6.64 17.13
N HIS A 23 -2.83 -7.28 18.07
CA HIS A 23 -4.03 -6.70 18.68
C HIS A 23 -3.73 -5.31 19.28
N GLN A 24 -4.55 -4.31 18.93
CA GLN A 24 -4.42 -2.91 19.37
C GLN A 24 -3.11 -2.18 18.98
N ASP A 25 -2.37 -2.70 18.00
CA ASP A 25 -1.13 -2.07 17.50
C ASP A 25 -1.35 -1.31 16.18
N ASP A 26 -2.37 -0.45 16.16
CA ASP A 26 -2.71 0.36 14.99
C ASP A 26 -1.58 1.31 14.59
N PHE A 27 -0.86 1.86 15.58
CA PHE A 27 0.27 2.76 15.34
C PHE A 27 1.44 2.05 14.64
N GLY A 28 1.81 0.84 15.09
CA GLY A 28 2.86 0.05 14.43
C GLY A 28 2.48 -0.31 12.98
N VAL A 29 1.20 -0.63 12.74
CA VAL A 29 0.69 -0.88 11.38
C VAL A 29 0.84 0.36 10.49
N LEU A 30 0.49 1.55 10.99
CA LEU A 30 0.62 2.80 10.25
C LEU A 30 2.09 3.19 10.00
N GLN A 31 2.98 2.98 10.97
CA GLN A 31 4.42 3.22 10.79
C GLN A 31 5.01 2.32 9.70
N LEU A 32 4.64 1.03 9.68
CA LEU A 32 5.11 0.11 8.64
C LEU A 32 4.54 0.47 7.27
N ALA A 33 3.26 0.83 7.18
CA ALA A 33 2.65 1.30 5.94
C ALA A 33 3.37 2.55 5.40
N TYR A 34 3.64 3.53 6.26
CA TYR A 34 4.37 4.74 5.89
C TYR A 34 5.79 4.43 5.39
N ALA A 35 6.54 3.58 6.11
CA ALA A 35 7.87 3.16 5.68
C ALA A 35 7.84 2.44 4.32
N PHE A 36 6.84 1.58 4.10
CA PHE A 36 6.64 0.88 2.83
C PHE A 36 6.36 1.86 1.68
N GLU A 37 5.49 2.85 1.89
CA GLU A 37 5.18 3.89 0.91
C GLU A 37 6.40 4.75 0.57
N GLN A 38 7.22 5.09 1.57
CA GLN A 38 8.46 5.86 1.38
C GLN A 38 9.51 5.08 0.59
N ALA A 39 9.60 3.76 0.81
CA ALA A 39 10.55 2.90 0.12
C ALA A 39 10.15 2.58 -1.33
N THR A 40 8.85 2.47 -1.61
CA THR A 40 8.37 1.94 -2.90
C THR A 40 7.77 2.99 -3.83
N GLY A 41 7.12 4.02 -3.30
CA GLY A 41 6.49 5.08 -4.08
C GLY A 41 5.30 4.64 -4.95
N PHE A 42 4.79 3.40 -4.83
CA PHE A 42 3.68 2.90 -5.67
C PHE A 42 2.40 3.74 -5.54
N TRP A 43 2.16 4.32 -4.36
CA TRP A 43 1.05 5.23 -4.08
C TRP A 43 1.04 6.50 -4.95
N LYS A 44 2.16 6.86 -5.59
CA LYS A 44 2.25 8.03 -6.47
C LYS A 44 1.65 7.79 -7.86
N ARG A 45 1.52 6.53 -8.30
CA ARG A 45 0.96 6.20 -9.60
C ARG A 45 -0.56 6.09 -9.51
N ARG A 46 -1.26 6.92 -10.28
CA ARG A 46 -2.73 6.88 -10.40
C ARG A 46 -3.14 5.95 -11.53
N PRO A 47 -4.19 5.10 -11.35
CA PRO A 47 -4.73 4.31 -12.44
C PRO A 47 -5.51 5.21 -13.43
N PRO A 48 -5.52 4.87 -14.73
CA PRO A 48 -6.15 5.68 -15.77
C PRO A 48 -7.69 5.74 -15.67
N VAL A 49 -8.33 4.82 -14.93
CA VAL A 49 -9.79 4.81 -14.70
C VAL A 49 -10.28 5.94 -13.79
N ALA A 50 -9.37 6.62 -13.07
CA ALA A 50 -9.70 7.69 -12.13
C ALA A 50 -9.62 9.11 -12.75
N GLY A 51 -9.66 9.21 -14.09
CA GLY A 51 -9.63 10.46 -14.86
C GLY A 51 -10.88 10.66 -15.70
#